data_AF-A0A7Y2G382-F1
#
_entry.id   AF-A0A7Y2G382-F1
#
_cell.length_a   1.000
_cell.length_b   1.000
_cell.length_c   1.000
_cell.angle_alpha   90.00
_cell.angle_beta   90.00
_cell.angle_gamma   90.00
#
_symmetry.space_group_name_H-M   'P 1'
#
loop_
_entity.id
_entity.type
_entity.pdbx_description
1 polymer ?
#
loop_
_entity_poly.entity_id
_entity_poly.type
_entity_poly.pdbx_seq_one_letter_code
_entity_poly.pdbx_strand_id
1 'polypeptide(L)' 'MNVSEKRLTGSGGIDLYYAEWSVEAPKAVVFLIHGLADHLGRAERLIDRLVSARYAVVGLDLRGHGKSGGARAYV' A
#
# COMPACT_ATOMS: atom_id res chain seq x y z
N MET A 1 10.20 -7.36 -10.98
CA MET A 1 9.46 -6.39 -10.13
C MET A 1 10.11 -6.43 -8.76
N ASN A 2 10.58 -5.30 -8.26
CA ASN A 2 11.15 -5.22 -6.92
C ASN A 2 10.08 -4.65 -5.98
N VAL A 3 9.70 -5.45 -4.99
CA VAL A 3 8.77 -5.04 -3.93
C VAL A 3 9.60 -4.76 -2.68
N SER A 4 9.40 -3.59 -2.07
CA SER A 4 9.95 -3.30 -0.76
C SER A 4 8.83 -3.02 0.22
N GLU A 5 8.88 -3.71 1.36
CA GLU A 5 7.95 -3.52 2.47
C GLU A 5 8.60 -2.62 3.52
N LYS A 6 7.86 -1.63 4.00
CA LYS A 6 8.38 -0.61 4.90
C LYS A 6 7.33 -0.23 5.94
N ARG A 7 7.77 0.51 6.96
CA ARG A 7 6.92 1.02 8.03
C ARG A 7 7.23 2.49 8.29
N LEU A 8 6.22 3.25 8.69
CA LEU A 8 6.37 4.65 9.07
C LEU A 8 5.52 4.97 10.31
N THR A 9 6.00 5.91 11.11
CA THR A 9 5.24 6.41 12.27
C THR A 9 4.19 7.40 11.79
N GLY A 10 2.93 6.99 11.84
CA GLY A 10 1.78 7.83 11.55
C GLY A 10 1.37 8.72 12.72
N SER A 11 0.37 9.56 12.49
CA SER A 11 -0.23 10.41 13.52
C SER A 11 -0.72 9.57 14.73
N GLY A 12 -0.42 10.04 15.93
CA GLY A 12 -0.70 9.32 17.19
C GLY A 12 0.30 8.20 17.50
N GLY A 13 1.45 8.16 16.83
CA GLY A 13 2.47 7.13 17.05
C GLY A 13 2.10 5.76 16.47
N ILE A 14 1.06 5.71 15.63
CA ILE A 14 0.59 4.46 15.03
C ILE A 14 1.60 4.01 13.99
N ASP A 15 2.07 2.78 14.12
CA ASP A 15 2.97 2.15 13.18
C ASP A 15 2.21 1.69 11.93
N LEU A 16 2.47 2.33 10.79
CA LEU A 16 1.77 2.11 9.53
C LEU A 16 2.65 1.32 8.55
N TYR A 17 2.08 0.26 8.00
CA TYR A 17 2.68 -0.54 6.95
C TYR A 17 2.41 0.07 5.57
N TYR A 18 3.43 0.07 4.73
CA TYR A 18 3.29 0.38 3.32
C TYR A 18 4.26 -0.47 2.49
N ALA A 19 3.96 -0.61 1.20
CA ALA A 19 4.80 -1.32 0.25
C ALA A 19 4.97 -0.50 -1.03
N GLU A 20 6.14 -0.64 -1.64
CA GLU A 20 6.51 0.02 -2.89
C GLU A 20 6.81 -1.03 -3.95
N TRP A 21 6.17 -0.91 -5.10
CA TRP A 21 6.44 -1.67 -6.31
C TRP A 21 7.16 -0.77 -7.29
N SER A 22 8.45 -1.03 -7.49
CA SER A 22 9.30 -0.23 -8.37
C SER A 22 9.43 -0.85 -9.77
N VAL A 23 9.53 0.05 -10.75
CA VAL A 23 9.83 -0.24 -12.16
C VAL A 23 10.89 0.72 -12.65
N GLU A 24 11.70 0.31 -13.62
CA GLU A 24 12.68 1.18 -14.25
C GLU A 24 11.97 2.25 -15.12
N ALA A 25 12.42 3.50 -15.04
CA ALA A 25 11.87 4.64 -15.76
C ALA A 25 10.31 4.70 -15.71
N PRO A 26 9.72 4.84 -14.51
CA PRO A 26 8.26 4.83 -14.36
C PRO A 26 7.62 6.01 -15.09
N LYS A 27 6.46 5.78 -15.72
CA LYS A 27 5.66 6.84 -16.34
C LYS A 27 5.13 7.83 -15.30
N ALA A 28 4.75 7.31 -14.14
CA ALA A 28 4.32 8.05 -12.96
C ALA A 28 4.33 7.12 -11.73
N VAL A 29 4.12 7.71 -10.55
CA VAL A 29 3.89 6.99 -9.29
C VAL A 29 2.39 7.01 -8.98
N VAL A 30 1.81 5.85 -8.68
CA VAL A 30 0.42 5.71 -8.24
C VAL A 30 0.41 5.43 -6.74
N PHE A 31 -0.24 6.31 -5.98
CA PHE A 31 -0.55 6.05 -4.58
C PHE A 31 -1.89 5.33 -4.46
N LEU A 32 -1.86 4.11 -3.94
CA LEU A 32 -3.03 3.26 -3.77
C LEU A 32 -3.50 3.31 -2.32
N ILE A 33 -4.75 3.75 -2.13
CA ILE A 33 -5.44 3.78 -0.85
C ILE A 33 -6.66 2.86 -0.95
N HIS A 34 -6.79 1.92 -0.02
CA HIS A 34 -7.89 0.97 0.01
C HIS A 34 -9.12 1.53 0.75
N GLY A 35 -10.27 0.85 0.63
CA GLY A 35 -11.52 1.21 1.30
C GLY A 35 -11.67 0.64 2.72
N LEU A 36 -12.85 0.83 3.31
CA LEU A 36 -13.21 0.27 4.61
C LEU A 36 -13.16 -1.27 4.60
N ALA A 37 -12.66 -1.86 5.69
CA ALA A 37 -12.54 -3.32 5.87
C ALA A 37 -11.73 -4.01 4.75
N ASP A 38 -10.86 -3.26 4.08
CA ASP A 38 -9.97 -3.73 3.02
C ASP A 38 -8.49 -3.65 3.46
N HIS A 39 -7.58 -4.14 2.61
CA HIS A 39 -6.13 -4.01 2.80
C HIS A 39 -5.39 -4.24 1.48
N LEU A 40 -4.12 -3.83 1.40
CA LEU A 40 -3.31 -3.88 0.18
C LEU A 40 -3.24 -5.26 -0.47
N GLY A 41 -3.23 -6.33 0.32
CA GLY A 41 -3.23 -7.71 -0.18
C GLY A 41 -4.42 -8.04 -1.11
N ARG A 42 -5.55 -7.33 -1.03
CA ARG A 42 -6.69 -7.51 -1.94
C ARG A 42 -6.54 -6.75 -3.27
N ALA A 43 -5.58 -5.85 -3.36
CA ALA A 43 -5.30 -5.03 -4.55
C ALA A 43 -4.23 -5.62 -5.48
N GLU A 44 -3.71 -6.82 -5.21
CA GLU A 44 -2.59 -7.44 -5.96
C GLU A 44 -2.81 -7.41 -7.48
N ARG A 45 -3.99 -7.81 -7.96
CA ARG A 45 -4.30 -7.78 -9.40
C ARG A 45 -4.28 -6.38 -10.02
N LEU A 46 -4.63 -5.35 -9.26
CA LEU A 46 -4.57 -3.95 -9.74
C LEU A 46 -3.10 -3.49 -9.78
N ILE A 47 -2.34 -3.81 -8.75
CA ILE A 47 -0.91 -3.50 -8.66
C ILE A 47 -0.16 -4.13 -9.83
N ASP A 48 -0.38 -5.41 -10.10
CA ASP A 48 0.25 -6.13 -11.22
C ASP A 48 -0.03 -5.48 -12.57
N ARG A 49 -1.29 -5.04 -12.79
CA ARG A 49 -1.69 -4.32 -14.01
C ARG A 49 -0.98 -2.97 -14.13
N LEU A 50 -0.89 -2.20 -13.04
CA LEU A 50 -0.22 -0.90 -13.03
C LEU A 50 1.29 -1.05 -13.26
N VAL A 51 1.92 -2.01 -12.60
CA VAL A 51 3.35 -2.32 -12.77
C VAL A 51 3.64 -2.77 -14.20
N SER A 52 2.83 -3.67 -14.75
CA SER A 52 2.95 -4.11 -16.15
C SER A 52 2.80 -2.95 -17.14
N ALA A 53 2.03 -1.93 -16.80
CA ALA A 53 1.87 -0.71 -17.59
C ALA A 53 2.98 0.34 -17.38
N ARG A 54 4.04 0.02 -16.62
CA ARG A 54 5.17 0.88 -16.24
C ARG A 54 4.82 2.04 -15.31
N TYR A 55 3.92 1.81 -14.37
CA TYR A 55 3.74 2.69 -13.21
C TYR A 55 4.46 2.11 -12.00
N ALA A 56 5.15 2.97 -11.23
CA ALA A 56 5.53 2.61 -9.88
C ALA A 56 4.29 2.73 -8.99
N VAL A 57 4.15 1.84 -8.00
CA VAL A 57 3.00 1.84 -7.09
C VAL A 57 3.49 1.97 -5.66
N VAL A 58 2.85 2.83 -4.88
CA VAL A 58 3.03 2.90 -3.43
C VAL A 58 1.67 2.63 -2.80
N GLY A 59 1.58 1.57 -2.01
CA GLY A 59 0.36 1.20 -1.31
C GLY A 59 0.57 1.32 0.20
N LEU A 60 -0.43 1.83 0.92
CA LEU A 60 -0.42 1.88 2.39
C LEU A 60 -1.64 1.15 2.96
N ASP A 61 -1.43 0.31 3.97
CA ASP A 61 -2.53 -0.19 4.79
C ASP A 61 -2.96 0.93 5.75
N LEU A 62 -4.21 1.36 5.67
CA LEU A 62 -4.74 2.40 6.54
C LEU A 62 -4.70 1.96 8.01
N ARG A 63 -4.68 2.93 8.94
CA ARG A 63 -4.76 2.67 10.38
C ARG A 63 -5.90 1.70 10.69
N GLY A 64 -5.65 0.72 11.57
CA GLY A 64 -6.64 -0.28 11.96
C GLY A 64 -6.98 -1.32 10.87
N HIS A 65 -6.25 -1.34 9.74
CA HIS A 65 -6.45 -2.25 8.63
C HIS A 65 -5.16 -3.01 8.29
N GLY A 66 -5.29 -4.14 7.59
CA GLY A 66 -4.16 -4.94 7.12
C GLY A 66 -3.05 -5.14 8.16
N LYS A 67 -1.80 -4.87 7.75
CA LYS A 67 -0.57 -4.97 8.55
C LYS A 67 -0.26 -3.70 9.37
N SER A 68 -1.09 -2.66 9.28
CA SER A 68 -0.96 -1.43 10.06
C SER A 68 -1.53 -1.58 11.46
N GLY A 69 -0.94 -0.86 12.41
CA GLY A 69 -1.40 -0.78 13.79
C GLY A 69 -2.65 0.08 13.96
N GLY A 70 -3.05 0.27 15.22
CA GLY A 70 -4.25 1.01 15.62
C GLY A 70 -5.45 0.10 15.92
N ALA A 71 -6.48 0.66 16.55
CA ALA A 71 -7.71 -0.06 16.82
C ALA A 71 -8.31 -0.60 15.51
N ARG A 72 -8.65 -1.89 15.48
CA ARG A 72 -9.14 -2.52 14.26
C ARG A 72 -10.45 -1.88 13.83
N ALA A 73 -10.59 -1.67 12.52
CA ALA A 73 -11.89 -1.32 11.97
C ALA A 73 -12.78 -2.55 12.01
N TYR A 74 -13.95 -2.41 12.62
CA TYR A 74 -15.03 -3.39 12.63
C TYR A 74 -16.21 -2.76 11.91
N VAL A 75 -16.98 -3.56 11.19
CA VAL A 75 -18.30 -3.18 10.63
C VAL A 75 -19.34 -4.04 11.32
#